data_AF-A0A496Z5V5-F1
#
_entry.id   AF-A0A496Z5V5-F1
#
_cell.length_a   1.000
_cell.length_b   1.000
_cell.length_c   1.000
_cell.angle_alpha   90.00
_cell.angle_beta   90.00
_cell.angle_gamma   90.00
#
_symmetry.space_group_name_H-M   'P 1'
#
loop_
_entity.id
_entity.type
_entity.pdbx_description
1 polymer ?
#
loop_
_entity_poly.entity_id
_entity_poly.type
_entity_poly.pdbx_seq_one_letter_code
_entity_poly.pdbx_strand_id
1 'polypeptide(L)'
;MGKTPVQRLKKLNVQAYDLYKKHNIDLEKDLLEINVLPQHNNGGVHVNKWWESNIKHLFVIGECAGTHGVYRPGGAALNSGQVGGMRAAYFIKNNYLGNKNKNKKAVKNLIKEKVKNSEKFDDTETKKNLLELQNNNLKYLKSFLKEDYKHYYQFLNRMEAP
;
A
#
# COMPACT_ATOMS: atom_id res chain seq x y z
N MET A 1 17.29 -28.10 -3.71
CA MET A 1 16.70 -27.23 -2.65
C MET A 1 16.50 -28.05 -1.37
N GLY A 2 16.42 -27.43 -0.18
CA GLY A 2 16.25 -28.15 1.10
C GLY A 2 14.97 -29.00 1.17
N LYS A 3 14.96 -30.04 2.02
CA LYS A 3 13.84 -30.99 2.13
C LYS A 3 12.64 -30.36 2.84
N THR A 4 12.87 -29.56 3.89
CA THR A 4 11.81 -28.87 4.63
C THR A 4 11.61 -27.41 4.16
N PRO A 5 10.44 -26.80 4.41
CA PRO A 5 10.21 -25.38 4.12
C PRO A 5 11.23 -24.45 4.77
N VAL A 6 11.60 -24.68 6.04
CA VAL A 6 12.58 -23.84 6.76
C VAL A 6 13.99 -23.96 6.16
N GLN A 7 14.38 -25.15 5.69
CA GLN A 7 15.65 -25.34 4.97
C GLN A 7 15.64 -24.64 3.61
N ARG A 8 14.49 -24.58 2.92
CA ARG A 8 14.35 -23.77 1.70
C ARG A 8 14.43 -22.28 2.00
N LEU A 9 13.78 -21.80 3.06
CA LEU A 9 13.85 -20.41 3.52
C LEU A 9 15.29 -20.00 3.80
N LYS A 10 16.04 -20.77 4.60
CA LYS A 10 17.46 -20.46 4.91
C LYS A 10 18.34 -20.34 3.67
N LYS A 11 18.03 -21.10 2.60
CA LYS A 11 18.76 -21.01 1.32
C LYS A 11 18.32 -19.84 0.44
N LEU A 12 17.05 -19.46 0.50
CA LEU A 12 16.48 -18.40 -0.34
C LEU A 12 16.63 -17.00 0.28
N ASN A 13 16.43 -16.91 1.59
CA ASN A 13 16.39 -15.67 2.35
C ASN A 13 16.70 -15.96 3.83
N VAL A 14 18.00 -16.11 4.13
CA VAL A 14 18.47 -16.33 5.51
C VAL A 14 18.09 -15.18 6.44
N GLN A 15 18.05 -13.94 5.93
CA GLN A 15 17.72 -12.74 6.70
C GLN A 15 16.29 -12.82 7.29
N ALA A 16 15.35 -13.42 6.57
CA ALA A 16 14.01 -13.67 7.10
C ALA A 16 14.04 -14.66 8.26
N TYR A 17 14.81 -15.74 8.18
CA TYR A 17 14.95 -16.69 9.30
C TYR A 17 15.58 -16.01 10.53
N ASP A 18 16.64 -15.25 10.32
CA ASP A 18 17.35 -14.55 11.39
C ASP A 18 16.48 -13.49 12.07
N LEU A 19 15.59 -12.83 11.32
CA LEU A 19 14.61 -11.89 11.88
C LEU A 19 13.72 -12.57 12.93
N TYR A 20 13.11 -13.71 12.58
CA TYR A 20 12.29 -14.45 13.55
C TYR A 20 13.11 -14.92 14.74
N LYS A 21 14.33 -15.43 14.49
CA LYS A 21 15.20 -15.91 15.56
C LYS A 21 15.60 -14.80 16.53
N LYS A 22 15.85 -13.59 16.04
CA LYS A 22 16.12 -12.38 16.86
C LYS A 22 14.93 -11.98 17.74
N HIS A 23 13.72 -12.32 17.32
CA HIS A 23 12.49 -12.12 18.09
C HIS A 23 12.11 -13.35 18.93
N ASN A 24 13.06 -14.25 19.23
CA ASN A 24 12.89 -15.47 20.02
C ASN A 24 11.88 -16.47 19.43
N ILE A 25 11.72 -16.49 18.11
CA ILE A 25 10.88 -17.45 17.39
C ILE A 25 11.81 -18.37 16.57
N ASP A 26 11.91 -19.64 16.95
CA ASP A 26 12.64 -20.64 16.20
C ASP A 26 11.73 -21.35 15.19
N LEU A 27 11.78 -20.93 13.92
CA LEU A 27 10.96 -21.54 12.86
C LEU A 27 11.26 -23.03 12.60
N GLU A 28 12.27 -23.63 13.24
CA GLU A 28 12.49 -25.09 13.19
C GLU A 28 11.69 -25.85 14.25
N LYS A 29 11.19 -25.17 15.29
CA LYS A 29 10.57 -25.78 16.47
C LYS A 29 9.21 -25.18 16.83
N ASP A 30 9.05 -23.90 16.61
CA ASP A 30 7.90 -23.11 17.04
C ASP A 30 6.89 -22.95 15.89
N LEU A 31 5.60 -22.97 16.23
CA LEU A 31 4.54 -22.56 15.30
C LEU A 31 4.55 -21.03 15.18
N LEU A 32 4.42 -20.53 13.94
CA LEU A 32 4.35 -19.10 13.68
C LEU A 32 2.91 -18.60 13.78
N GLU A 33 2.66 -17.65 14.68
CA GLU A 33 1.39 -16.94 14.73
C GLU A 33 1.23 -16.05 13.49
N ILE A 34 0.08 -16.14 12.83
CA ILE A 34 -0.25 -15.34 11.65
C ILE A 34 -1.50 -14.49 11.92
N ASN A 35 -1.50 -13.29 11.36
CA ASN A 35 -2.65 -12.39 11.40
C ASN A 35 -2.83 -11.71 10.04
N VAL A 36 -4.05 -11.26 9.76
CA VAL A 36 -4.38 -10.58 8.50
C VAL A 36 -4.26 -9.08 8.72
N LEU A 37 -3.45 -8.43 7.88
CA LEU A 37 -3.20 -7.00 7.93
C LEU A 37 -3.57 -6.35 6.59
N PRO A 38 -4.05 -5.09 6.58
CA PRO A 38 -4.15 -4.31 5.36
C PRO A 38 -2.78 -4.17 4.72
N GLN A 39 -2.63 -4.63 3.48
CA GLN A 39 -1.33 -4.64 2.79
C GLN A 39 -1.22 -3.55 1.72
N HIS A 40 -2.31 -3.24 1.01
CA HIS A 40 -2.25 -2.42 -0.20
C HIS A 40 -3.61 -1.78 -0.51
N ASN A 41 -3.59 -0.55 -1.03
CA ASN A 41 -4.77 0.15 -1.51
C ASN A 41 -4.92 0.02 -3.03
N ASN A 42 -6.01 -0.61 -3.50
CA ASN A 42 -6.27 -0.77 -4.94
C ASN A 42 -6.87 0.48 -5.59
N GLY A 43 -7.62 1.24 -4.79
CA GLY A 43 -8.21 2.53 -5.15
C GLY A 43 -7.23 3.68 -4.95
N GLY A 44 -7.72 4.91 -5.10
CA GLY A 44 -6.90 6.12 -5.00
C GLY A 44 -7.46 7.24 -5.87
N VAL A 45 -6.60 8.18 -6.22
CA VAL A 45 -6.96 9.28 -7.12
C VAL A 45 -7.22 8.73 -8.52
N HIS A 46 -8.33 9.16 -9.13
CA HIS A 46 -8.64 8.82 -10.51
C HIS A 46 -7.60 9.46 -11.46
N VAL A 47 -7.09 8.65 -12.37
CA VAL A 47 -6.12 9.09 -13.38
C VAL A 47 -6.49 8.56 -14.77
N ASN A 48 -6.12 9.31 -15.81
CA ASN A 48 -6.26 8.88 -17.18
C ASN A 48 -5.14 7.88 -17.59
N LYS A 49 -5.14 7.45 -18.86
CA LYS A 49 -4.14 6.49 -19.39
C LYS A 49 -2.67 6.97 -19.30
N TRP A 50 -2.46 8.28 -19.16
CA TRP A 50 -1.16 8.94 -19.01
C TRP A 50 -0.82 9.28 -17.56
N TRP A 51 -1.62 8.78 -16.61
CA TRP A 51 -1.44 8.97 -15.18
C TRP A 51 -1.59 10.43 -14.71
N GLU A 52 -2.30 11.24 -15.50
CA GLU A 52 -2.73 12.58 -15.11
C GLU A 52 -4.10 12.52 -14.43
N SER A 53 -4.26 13.29 -13.36
CA SER A 53 -5.53 13.45 -12.65
C SER A 53 -6.54 14.28 -13.46
N ASN A 54 -7.72 14.53 -12.89
CA ASN A 54 -8.68 15.49 -13.45
C ASN A 54 -8.18 16.95 -13.37
N ILE A 55 -7.09 17.21 -12.64
CA ILE A 55 -6.40 18.50 -12.58
C ILE A 55 -5.21 18.45 -13.54
N LYS A 56 -5.22 19.30 -14.57
CA LYS A 56 -4.11 19.40 -15.52
C LYS A 56 -2.80 19.72 -14.81
N HIS A 57 -1.71 19.15 -15.30
CA HIS A 57 -0.36 19.24 -14.72
C HIS A 57 -0.19 18.57 -13.34
N LEU A 58 -1.17 17.81 -12.85
CA LEU A 58 -1.06 17.01 -11.64
C LEU A 58 -1.12 15.51 -12.00
N PHE A 59 0.01 14.84 -11.82
CA PHE A 59 0.16 13.40 -12.08
C PHE A 59 0.26 12.64 -10.76
N VAL A 60 -0.42 11.51 -10.68
CA VAL A 60 -0.46 10.65 -9.48
C VAL A 60 -0.02 9.27 -9.90
N ILE A 61 1.05 8.74 -9.29
CA ILE A 61 1.71 7.48 -9.68
C ILE A 61 1.78 6.54 -8.48
N GLY A 62 1.79 5.23 -8.74
CA GLY A 62 1.93 4.20 -7.71
C GLY A 62 0.65 3.95 -6.94
N GLU A 63 0.78 3.57 -5.66
CA GLU A 63 -0.34 3.17 -4.80
C GLU A 63 -1.37 4.29 -4.56
N CYS A 64 -0.98 5.56 -4.72
CA CYS A 64 -1.92 6.68 -4.63
C CYS A 64 -2.91 6.75 -5.80
N ALA A 65 -2.66 6.05 -6.90
CA ALA A 65 -3.50 6.05 -8.09
C ALA A 65 -4.50 4.88 -8.06
N GLY A 66 -5.77 5.16 -8.35
CA GLY A 66 -6.84 4.16 -8.37
C GLY A 66 -6.84 3.28 -9.62
N THR A 67 -5.76 2.52 -9.87
CA THR A 67 -5.54 1.80 -11.13
C THR A 67 -5.82 0.30 -11.09
N HIS A 68 -6.12 -0.27 -9.92
CA HIS A 68 -6.12 -1.74 -9.74
C HIS A 68 -7.53 -2.36 -9.65
N GLY A 69 -8.59 -1.56 -9.76
CA GLY A 69 -9.97 -2.05 -9.70
C GLY A 69 -10.31 -2.74 -8.37
N VAL A 70 -11.20 -3.73 -8.42
CA VAL A 70 -11.64 -4.49 -7.22
C VAL A 70 -10.56 -5.47 -6.77
N TYR A 71 -9.99 -6.25 -7.69
CA TYR A 71 -8.97 -7.25 -7.40
C TYR A 71 -7.65 -6.90 -8.07
N ARG A 72 -6.56 -6.93 -7.29
CA ARG A 72 -5.20 -6.70 -7.78
C ARG A 72 -4.46 -8.03 -7.93
N PRO A 73 -4.05 -8.42 -9.16
CA PRO A 73 -3.18 -9.57 -9.34
C PRO A 73 -1.85 -9.42 -8.61
N GLY A 74 -1.32 -10.53 -8.10
CA GLY A 74 0.01 -10.57 -7.47
C GLY A 74 1.08 -9.98 -8.39
N GLY A 75 2.01 -9.19 -7.83
CA GLY A 75 3.10 -8.56 -8.59
C GLY A 75 2.71 -7.34 -9.45
N ALA A 76 1.42 -7.02 -9.61
CA ALA A 76 1.00 -5.92 -10.50
C ALA A 76 1.32 -4.51 -9.98
N ALA A 77 1.41 -4.31 -8.66
CA ALA A 77 1.58 -2.98 -8.06
C ALA A 77 2.88 -2.29 -8.48
N LEU A 78 4.01 -3.02 -8.40
CA LEU A 78 5.32 -2.50 -8.77
C LEU A 78 5.37 -2.15 -10.27
N ASN A 79 4.89 -3.07 -11.11
CA ASN A 79 4.85 -2.88 -12.56
C ASN A 79 3.97 -1.68 -12.95
N SER A 80 2.80 -1.54 -12.30
CA SER A 80 1.88 -0.42 -12.52
C SER A 80 2.55 0.91 -12.18
N GLY A 81 3.22 1.00 -11.02
CA GLY A 81 3.96 2.20 -10.61
C GLY A 81 5.08 2.58 -11.60
N GLN A 82 5.89 1.62 -12.02
CA GLN A 82 7.00 1.85 -12.96
C GLN A 82 6.51 2.30 -14.35
N VAL A 83 5.53 1.58 -14.91
CA VAL A 83 4.93 1.92 -16.21
C VAL A 83 4.21 3.27 -16.13
N GLY A 84 3.52 3.54 -15.03
CA GLY A 84 2.83 4.80 -14.80
C GLY A 84 3.76 6.00 -14.73
N GLY A 85 4.86 5.87 -13.98
CA GLY A 85 5.88 6.92 -13.90
C GLY A 85 6.51 7.21 -15.26
N MET A 86 6.83 6.17 -16.04
CA MET A 86 7.37 6.33 -17.38
C MET A 86 6.38 7.02 -18.33
N ARG A 87 5.09 6.64 -18.29
CA ARG A 87 4.04 7.27 -19.12
C ARG A 87 3.82 8.73 -18.77
N ALA A 88 3.75 9.05 -17.48
CA ALA A 88 3.63 10.43 -17.01
C ALA A 88 4.81 11.28 -17.50
N ALA A 89 6.04 10.77 -17.36
CA ALA A 89 7.24 11.46 -17.82
C ALA A 89 7.21 11.74 -19.34
N TYR A 90 6.85 10.75 -20.15
CA TYR A 90 6.71 10.94 -21.60
C TYR A 90 5.64 11.97 -21.95
N PHE A 91 4.50 11.92 -21.27
CA PHE A 91 3.42 12.87 -21.51
C PHE A 91 3.83 14.30 -21.14
N ILE A 92 4.44 14.50 -19.97
CA ILE A 92 4.95 15.80 -19.52
C ILE A 92 5.96 16.36 -20.53
N LYS A 93 6.93 15.54 -20.96
CA LYS A 93 7.95 15.93 -21.92
C LYS A 93 7.32 16.43 -23.23
N ASN A 94 6.36 15.68 -23.78
CA ASN A 94 5.83 15.99 -25.11
C ASN A 94 4.74 17.07 -25.12
N ASN A 95 4.04 17.29 -24.00
CA ASN A 95 2.86 18.16 -23.97
C ASN A 95 3.04 19.42 -23.10
N TYR A 96 3.96 19.43 -22.13
CA TYR A 96 4.04 20.49 -21.12
C TYR A 96 5.35 21.27 -21.03
N LEU A 97 6.35 20.97 -21.86
CA LEU A 97 7.62 21.74 -21.87
C LEU A 97 7.48 23.17 -22.41
N GLY A 98 6.45 23.48 -23.21
CA GLY A 98 6.26 24.79 -23.84
C GLY A 98 5.42 25.81 -23.05
N ASN A 99 4.60 25.37 -22.09
CA ASN A 99 3.57 26.23 -21.49
C ASN A 99 4.04 26.86 -20.17
N LYS A 100 4.63 28.06 -20.24
CA LYS A 100 5.24 28.77 -19.10
C LYS A 100 4.34 29.85 -18.48
N ASN A 101 3.01 29.66 -18.46
CA ASN A 101 2.11 30.58 -17.74
C ASN A 101 2.27 30.40 -16.22
N LYS A 102 3.34 30.97 -15.68
CA LYS A 102 3.68 30.93 -14.26
C LYS A 102 3.15 32.18 -13.59
N ASN A 103 1.96 32.11 -12.99
CA ASN A 103 1.54 33.13 -12.02
C ASN A 103 2.31 32.92 -10.70
N LYS A 104 3.61 33.20 -10.72
CA LYS A 104 4.54 32.98 -9.59
C LYS A 104 4.09 33.71 -8.33
N LYS A 105 3.44 34.88 -8.47
CA LYS A 105 2.95 35.69 -7.35
C LYS A 105 1.79 35.01 -6.64
N ALA A 106 0.78 34.53 -7.39
CA ALA A 106 -0.34 33.80 -6.81
C ALA A 106 0.13 32.52 -6.10
N VAL A 107 1.01 31.74 -6.73
CA VAL A 107 1.59 30.52 -6.12
C VAL A 107 2.34 30.84 -4.83
N LYS A 108 3.20 31.88 -4.82
CA LYS A 108 3.92 32.30 -3.61
C LYS A 108 2.97 32.71 -2.48
N ASN A 109 1.88 33.40 -2.79
CA ASN A 109 0.90 33.82 -1.79
C ASN A 109 0.15 32.62 -1.20
N LEU A 110 -0.30 31.69 -2.05
CA LEU A 110 -0.93 30.43 -1.64
C LEU A 110 -0.03 29.60 -0.72
N ILE A 111 1.26 29.47 -1.05
CA ILE A 111 2.22 28.75 -0.21
C ILE A 111 2.35 29.43 1.16
N LYS A 112 2.52 30.76 1.21
CA LYS A 112 2.64 31.50 2.47
C LYS A 112 1.42 31.33 3.37
N GLU A 113 0.22 31.36 2.80
CA GLU A 113 -1.03 31.17 3.53
C GLU A 113 -1.12 29.75 4.11
N LYS A 114 -0.84 28.72 3.30
CA LYS A 114 -0.88 27.32 3.74
C LYS A 114 0.14 27.01 4.84
N VAL A 115 1.37 27.54 4.75
CA VAL A 115 2.42 27.35 5.77
C VAL A 115 2.04 28.00 7.11
N LYS A 116 1.47 29.21 7.09
CA LYS A 116 0.98 29.86 8.31
C LYS A 116 -0.12 29.06 9.01
N ASN A 117 -0.93 28.34 8.25
CA ASN A 117 -2.00 27.52 8.79
C ASN A 117 -1.51 26.16 9.30
N SER A 118 -0.39 25.62 8.79
CA SER A 118 0.18 24.35 9.29
C SER A 118 0.84 24.48 10.67
N GLU A 119 1.36 25.66 11.03
CA GLU A 119 1.92 25.91 12.36
C GLU A 119 0.86 25.92 13.48
N LYS A 120 -0.43 26.01 13.13
CA LYS A 120 -1.57 25.96 14.05
C LYS A 120 -2.22 24.58 14.15
N PHE A 121 -1.67 23.58 13.45
CA PHE A 121 -2.28 22.26 13.35
C PHE A 121 -1.89 21.40 14.55
N ASP A 122 -2.83 21.13 15.45
CA ASP A 122 -2.63 20.19 16.56
C ASP A 122 -2.63 18.75 16.03
N ASP A 123 -1.43 18.17 15.99
CA ASP A 123 -1.17 16.80 15.55
C ASP A 123 -1.82 15.74 16.47
N THR A 124 -2.19 16.12 17.70
CA THR A 124 -2.70 15.19 18.71
C THR A 124 -4.08 14.63 18.34
N GLU A 125 -5.00 15.49 17.89
CA GLU A 125 -6.33 15.09 17.47
C GLU A 125 -6.30 14.30 16.15
N THR A 126 -5.41 14.69 15.24
CA THR A 126 -5.22 13.98 13.98
C THR A 126 -4.68 12.56 14.19
N LYS A 127 -3.69 12.39 15.08
CA LYS A 127 -3.18 11.07 15.47
C LYS A 127 -4.25 10.20 16.13
N LYS A 128 -5.08 10.80 16.98
CA LYS A 128 -6.19 10.10 17.63
C LYS A 128 -7.23 9.61 16.62
N ASN A 129 -7.62 10.47 15.68
CA ASN A 129 -8.55 10.13 14.59
C ASN A 129 -7.96 9.06 13.66
N LEU A 130 -6.66 9.13 13.37
CA LEU A 130 -5.97 8.14 12.56
C LEU A 130 -5.94 6.77 13.24
N LEU A 131 -5.66 6.74 14.54
CA LEU A 131 -5.67 5.52 15.35
C LEU A 131 -7.09 4.92 15.42
N GLU A 132 -8.12 5.76 15.56
CA GLU A 132 -9.51 5.32 15.55
C GLU A 132 -9.92 4.74 14.19
N LEU A 133 -9.55 5.39 13.09
CA LEU A 133 -9.74 4.88 11.72
C LEU A 133 -9.04 3.53 11.50
N GLN A 134 -7.79 3.40 11.96
CA GLN A 134 -7.06 2.14 11.89
C GLN A 134 -7.77 1.04 12.68
N ASN A 135 -8.21 1.34 13.90
CA ASN A 135 -8.94 0.39 14.75
C ASN A 135 -10.28 -0.02 14.16
N ASN A 136 -11.02 0.93 13.56
CA ASN A 136 -12.29 0.65 12.89
C ASN A 136 -12.11 -0.21 11.64
N ASN A 137 -11.07 0.06 10.84
CA ASN A 137 -10.72 -0.78 9.70
C ASN A 137 -10.31 -2.19 10.15
N LEU A 138 -9.53 -2.32 11.22
CA LEU A 138 -9.17 -3.60 11.84
C LEU A 138 -10.41 -4.35 12.34
N LYS A 139 -11.39 -3.65 12.92
CA LYS A 139 -12.66 -4.23 13.37
C LYS A 139 -13.48 -4.76 12.19
N TYR A 140 -13.58 -3.99 11.11
CA TYR A 140 -14.29 -4.39 9.88
C TYR A 140 -13.61 -5.58 9.19
N LEU A 141 -12.28 -5.57 9.10
CA LEU A 141 -11.50 -6.71 8.61
C LEU A 141 -11.74 -7.95 9.48
N LYS A 142 -11.71 -7.81 10.81
CA LYS A 142 -11.99 -8.94 11.72
C LYS A 142 -13.41 -9.48 11.58
N SER A 143 -14.42 -8.64 11.33
CA SER A 143 -15.78 -9.11 11.07
C SER A 143 -15.91 -9.81 9.72
N PHE A 144 -15.30 -9.26 8.67
CA PHE A 144 -15.25 -9.87 7.34
C PHE A 144 -14.54 -11.23 7.40
N LEU A 145 -13.38 -11.26 8.05
CA LEU A 145 -12.61 -12.48 8.24
C LEU A 145 -13.33 -13.49 9.12
N LYS A 146 -14.14 -13.10 10.12
CA LYS A 146 -14.94 -14.07 10.89
C LYS A 146 -15.88 -14.89 10.00
N GLU A 147 -16.42 -14.29 8.94
CA GLU A 147 -17.25 -15.01 7.97
C GLU A 147 -16.41 -15.92 7.05
N ASP A 148 -15.24 -15.46 6.61
CA ASP A 148 -14.31 -16.27 5.80
C ASP A 148 -13.56 -17.35 6.61
N TYR A 149 -13.31 -17.13 7.90
CA TYR A 149 -12.70 -18.11 8.80
C TYR A 149 -13.61 -19.33 8.94
N LYS A 150 -14.93 -19.19 8.78
CA LYS A 150 -15.86 -20.33 8.71
C LYS A 150 -15.53 -21.22 7.50
N HIS A 151 -15.16 -20.64 6.37
CA HIS A 151 -14.69 -21.37 5.18
C HIS A 151 -13.26 -21.91 5.38
N TYR A 152 -12.38 -21.20 6.09
CA TYR A 152 -11.04 -21.68 6.44
C TYR A 152 -11.07 -22.91 7.36
N TYR A 153 -11.90 -22.90 8.41
CA TYR A 153 -12.10 -24.09 9.27
C TYR A 153 -12.77 -25.24 8.49
N GLN A 154 -13.70 -24.95 7.58
CA GLN A 154 -14.25 -25.96 6.67
C GLN A 154 -13.19 -26.53 5.70
N PHE A 155 -12.24 -25.72 5.26
CA PHE A 155 -11.12 -26.13 4.40
C PHE A 155 -10.11 -26.99 5.17
N LEU A 156 -9.72 -26.58 6.39
CA LEU A 156 -8.87 -27.38 7.27
C LEU A 156 -9.51 -28.72 7.62
N ASN A 157 -10.80 -28.73 7.99
CA ASN A 157 -11.55 -29.97 8.27
C ASN A 157 -11.67 -30.89 7.05
N ARG A 158 -11.58 -30.35 5.81
CA ARG A 158 -11.54 -31.16 4.57
C ARG A 158 -10.14 -31.68 4.25
N MET A 159 -9.08 -31.03 4.73
CA MET A 159 -7.70 -31.52 4.60
C MET A 159 -7.32 -32.51 5.71
N GLU A 160 -8.06 -32.54 6.82
CA GLU A 160 -7.93 -33.52 7.92
C GLU A 160 -8.86 -34.74 7.77
N ALA A 161 -9.67 -34.82 6.71
CA ALA A 161 -10.43 -36.04 6.39
C ALA A 161 -9.51 -37.07 5.70
N PRO A 162 -9.49 -38.34 6.14
CA PRO A 162 -8.59 -39.38 5.65
C PRO A 162 -8.77 -39.71 4.16
#